data_AF-A0A7K8H083-F1
#
_entry.id   AF-A0A7K8H083-F1
#
_cell.length_a   1.000
_cell.length_b   1.000
_cell.length_c   1.000
_cell.angle_alpha   90.00
_cell.angle_beta   90.00
_cell.angle_gamma   90.00
#
_symmetry.space_group_name_H-M   'P 1'
#
loop_
_entity.id
_entity.type
_entity.pdbx_description
1 polymer ?
#
loop_
_entity_poly.entity_id
_entity_poly.type
_entity_poly.pdbx_seq_one_letter_code
_entity_poly.pdbx_strand_id
1 'polypeptide(L)'
;PMINLNVQNDAQLVKRTVELTKSRFDASLVLLTRKFMALLKEAPDGVLDLNEVATTLGVRKRRVYDITNVLDGIDLIQKRSKNRIQWVGNNLDQVVGKPSKQQNLKDELSHLSTMEEALDELIKNCAHQIFELTDDKENAKYPFNSCITLTHAYVTYQDIRSIQEFQEQIVIAIKAPEETKLEIPAPKDDHIEVHVKSTKGPIDVYLCEVEEEKPSAKTCEDMNTVTSETELSVHPDE
;
A
#
# COMPACT_ATOMS: atom_id res chain seq x y z
N PRO A 1 -87.98 -20.49 -25.29
CA PRO A 1 -87.02 -20.19 -24.20
C PRO A 1 -85.71 -20.95 -24.42
N MET A 2 -84.59 -20.20 -24.41
CA MET A 2 -83.20 -20.65 -24.68
C MET A 2 -82.99 -21.18 -26.11
N ILE A 3 -81.87 -20.94 -26.80
CA ILE A 3 -80.46 -21.08 -26.38
C ILE A 3 -79.57 -20.19 -27.27
N ASN A 4 -78.49 -19.68 -26.69
CA ASN A 4 -77.37 -18.99 -27.34
C ASN A 4 -76.45 -19.99 -28.05
N LEU A 5 -75.78 -19.59 -29.15
CA LEU A 5 -74.44 -20.07 -29.53
C LEU A 5 -73.81 -19.12 -30.57
N ASN A 6 -72.62 -18.68 -30.22
CA ASN A 6 -71.70 -17.74 -30.87
C ASN A 6 -71.22 -18.20 -32.26
N VAL A 7 -71.09 -17.27 -33.22
CA VAL A 7 -70.29 -17.45 -34.44
C VAL A 7 -69.50 -16.16 -34.72
N GLN A 8 -68.17 -16.29 -34.66
CA GLN A 8 -67.16 -15.36 -35.18
C GLN A 8 -67.53 -14.86 -36.58
N ASN A 9 -67.28 -13.59 -36.88
CA ASN A 9 -66.79 -13.23 -38.22
C ASN A 9 -66.06 -11.89 -38.23
N ASP A 10 -64.84 -11.96 -38.73
CA ASP A 10 -63.92 -10.87 -39.03
C ASP A 10 -64.53 -9.83 -40.00
N ALA A 11 -64.27 -8.55 -39.73
CA ALA A 11 -64.46 -7.51 -40.73
C ALA A 11 -63.33 -6.48 -40.69
N GLN A 12 -62.83 -6.21 -41.90
CA GLN A 12 -61.56 -5.60 -42.25
C GLN A 12 -61.41 -4.11 -41.93
N LEU A 13 -60.20 -3.81 -41.46
CA LEU A 13 -59.30 -2.71 -41.84
C LEU A 13 -59.82 -1.73 -42.93
N VAL A 14 -60.23 -0.53 -42.52
CA VAL A 14 -60.30 0.66 -43.39
C VAL A 14 -59.27 1.68 -42.88
N LYS A 15 -58.21 1.87 -43.68
CA LYS A 15 -57.15 2.87 -43.47
C LYS A 15 -57.73 4.27 -43.59
N ARG A 16 -57.93 4.98 -42.48
CA ARG A 16 -57.93 6.44 -42.45
C ARG A 16 -56.53 6.91 -42.09
N THR A 17 -55.86 7.53 -43.06
CA THR A 17 -54.61 8.27 -42.87
C THR A 17 -54.91 9.45 -41.96
N VAL A 18 -54.69 9.26 -40.65
CA VAL A 18 -54.63 10.35 -39.69
C VAL A 18 -53.25 10.96 -39.87
N GLU A 19 -53.18 12.20 -40.36
CA GLU A 19 -51.99 13.03 -40.18
C GLU A 19 -51.68 13.06 -38.68
N LEU A 20 -50.65 12.31 -38.29
CA LEU A 20 -50.11 12.28 -36.94
C LEU A 20 -49.57 13.69 -36.64
N THR A 21 -50.40 14.49 -35.98
CA THR A 21 -49.97 15.69 -35.29
C THR A 21 -48.81 15.29 -34.38
N LYS A 22 -47.60 15.74 -34.73
CA LYS A 22 -46.39 15.55 -33.90
C LYS A 22 -46.75 15.96 -32.47
N SER A 23 -46.75 14.99 -31.57
CA SER A 23 -47.10 15.21 -30.17
C SER A 23 -46.18 16.28 -29.60
N ARG A 24 -46.71 17.22 -28.81
CA ARG A 24 -45.93 18.28 -28.16
C ARG A 24 -44.72 17.75 -27.38
N PHE A 25 -44.76 16.47 -26.97
CA PHE A 25 -43.68 15.75 -26.32
C PHE A 25 -42.45 15.50 -27.21
N ASP A 26 -42.61 15.37 -28.52
CA ASP A 26 -41.50 15.10 -29.45
C ASP A 26 -40.55 16.30 -29.61
N ALA A 27 -40.98 17.48 -29.17
CA ALA A 27 -40.20 18.72 -29.14
C ALA A 27 -39.83 19.17 -27.72
N SER A 28 -39.99 18.31 -26.71
CA SER A 28 -39.64 18.64 -25.32
C SER A 28 -38.14 18.85 -25.16
N LEU A 29 -37.76 19.87 -24.37
CA LEU A 29 -36.36 20.15 -24.06
C LEU A 29 -35.68 18.95 -23.40
N VAL A 30 -36.40 18.19 -22.57
CA VAL A 30 -35.88 16.97 -21.92
C VAL A 30 -35.44 15.93 -22.94
N LEU A 31 -36.24 15.70 -23.99
CA LEU A 31 -35.89 14.74 -25.04
C LEU A 31 -34.69 15.22 -25.86
N LEU A 32 -34.64 16.53 -26.15
CA LEU A 32 -33.52 17.15 -26.85
C LEU A 32 -32.23 17.06 -26.02
N THR A 33 -32.30 17.30 -24.71
CA THR A 33 -31.16 17.16 -23.80
C THR A 33 -30.66 15.72 -23.75
N ARG A 34 -31.55 14.72 -23.71
CA ARG A 34 -31.13 13.30 -23.74
C ARG A 34 -30.40 12.95 -25.04
N LYS A 35 -30.93 13.39 -26.19
CA LYS A 35 -30.28 13.17 -27.49
C LYS A 35 -28.97 13.95 -27.62
N PHE A 36 -28.94 15.18 -27.11
CA PHE A 36 -27.73 16.00 -27.04
C PHE A 36 -26.63 15.32 -26.21
N MET A 37 -26.97 14.79 -25.04
CA MET A 37 -26.04 14.04 -24.19
C MET A 37 -25.54 12.75 -24.85
N ALA A 38 -26.34 12.13 -25.72
CA ALA A 38 -25.89 10.98 -26.52
C ALA A 38 -24.85 11.40 -27.58
N LEU A 39 -25.11 12.48 -28.31
CA LEU A 39 -24.14 13.03 -29.28
C LEU A 39 -22.84 13.45 -28.60
N LEU A 40 -22.93 14.03 -27.40
CA LEU A 40 -21.76 14.42 -26.61
C LEU A 40 -20.87 13.21 -26.25
N LYS A 41 -21.46 12.04 -26.02
CA LYS A 41 -20.74 10.79 -25.70
C LYS A 41 -20.04 10.19 -26.90
N GLU A 42 -20.64 10.31 -28.07
CA GLU A 42 -20.09 9.77 -29.32
C GLU A 42 -19.02 10.69 -29.90
N ALA A 43 -19.04 11.98 -29.54
CA ALA A 43 -18.07 12.96 -30.03
C ALA A 43 -16.65 12.71 -29.47
N PRO A 44 -15.62 12.67 -30.34
CA PRO A 44 -14.23 12.56 -29.91
C PRO A 44 -13.82 13.79 -29.09
N ASP A 45 -13.04 13.56 -28.03
CA ASP A 45 -12.55 14.58 -27.08
C ASP A 45 -13.63 15.41 -26.36
N GLY A 46 -14.89 14.97 -26.41
CA GLY A 46 -16.03 15.65 -25.80
C GLY A 46 -16.34 17.00 -26.42
N VAL A 47 -15.92 17.25 -27.66
CA VAL A 47 -16.14 18.52 -28.38
C VAL A 47 -17.32 18.38 -29.34
N LEU A 48 -18.33 19.24 -29.21
CA LEU A 48 -19.51 19.27 -30.09
C LEU A 48 -19.59 20.56 -30.91
N ASP A 49 -19.96 20.42 -32.18
CA ASP A 49 -20.36 21.54 -33.04
C ASP A 49 -21.88 21.80 -32.95
N LEU A 50 -22.25 23.02 -32.57
CA LEU A 50 -23.64 23.43 -32.38
C LEU A 50 -24.45 23.42 -33.70
N ASN A 51 -23.80 23.54 -34.86
CA ASN A 51 -24.46 23.44 -36.17
C ASN A 51 -24.84 21.99 -36.49
N GLU A 52 -23.93 21.08 -36.24
CA GLU A 52 -24.12 19.65 -36.45
C GLU A 52 -25.21 19.13 -35.52
N VAL A 53 -25.12 19.47 -34.23
CA VAL A 53 -26.15 19.15 -33.23
C VAL A 53 -27.53 19.66 -33.63
N ALA A 54 -27.64 20.90 -34.14
CA ALA A 54 -28.92 21.46 -34.58
C ALA A 54 -29.50 20.67 -35.77
N THR A 55 -28.64 20.23 -36.69
CA THR A 55 -29.01 19.43 -37.86
C THR A 55 -29.46 18.03 -37.44
N THR A 56 -28.69 17.37 -36.58
CA THR A 56 -28.94 16.00 -36.11
C THR A 56 -30.17 15.90 -35.23
N LEU A 57 -30.41 16.90 -34.37
CA LEU A 57 -31.63 16.98 -33.56
C LEU A 57 -32.84 17.47 -34.36
N GLY A 58 -32.64 18.00 -35.58
CA GLY A 58 -33.71 18.58 -36.40
C GLY A 58 -34.37 19.81 -35.78
N VAL A 59 -33.60 20.60 -34.99
CA VAL A 59 -34.11 21.76 -34.26
C VAL A 59 -33.37 23.04 -34.63
N ARG A 60 -34.01 24.19 -34.38
CA ARG A 60 -33.36 25.50 -34.57
C ARG A 60 -32.24 25.70 -33.54
N LYS A 61 -31.18 26.42 -33.90
CA LYS A 61 -30.07 26.78 -33.00
C LYS A 61 -30.50 27.36 -31.65
N ARG A 62 -31.64 28.07 -31.61
CA ARG A 62 -32.20 28.61 -30.37
C ARG A 62 -32.44 27.53 -29.31
N ARG A 63 -32.87 26.33 -29.69
CA ARG A 63 -33.13 25.22 -28.75
C ARG A 63 -31.85 24.59 -28.23
N VAL A 64 -30.80 24.56 -29.05
CA VAL A 64 -29.47 24.12 -28.59
C VAL A 64 -28.95 25.07 -27.52
N TYR A 65 -29.15 26.38 -27.67
CA TYR A 65 -28.76 27.36 -26.64
C TYR A 65 -29.51 27.21 -25.32
N ASP A 66 -30.78 26.77 -25.34
CA ASP A 66 -31.50 26.48 -24.09
C ASP A 66 -30.80 25.36 -23.30
N ILE A 67 -30.28 24.35 -24.00
CA ILE A 67 -29.55 23.23 -23.37
C ILE A 67 -28.17 23.70 -22.92
N THR A 68 -27.42 24.38 -23.79
CA THR A 68 -26.06 24.82 -23.44
C THR A 68 -26.06 25.84 -22.31
N ASN A 69 -27.01 26.77 -22.25
CA ASN A 69 -27.04 27.76 -21.17
C ASN A 69 -27.27 27.12 -19.80
N VAL A 70 -28.07 26.04 -19.74
CA VAL A 70 -28.26 25.29 -18.49
C VAL A 70 -26.98 24.56 -18.11
N LEU A 71 -26.34 23.86 -19.07
CA LEU A 71 -25.10 23.12 -18.84
C LEU A 71 -23.90 24.02 -18.51
N ASP A 72 -23.85 25.22 -19.10
CA ASP A 72 -22.86 26.26 -18.84
C ASP A 72 -23.11 26.90 -17.47
N GLY A 73 -24.38 27.11 -17.10
CA GLY A 73 -24.75 27.62 -15.77
C GLY A 73 -24.46 26.67 -14.60
N ILE A 74 -24.15 25.40 -14.88
CA ILE A 74 -23.68 24.40 -13.90
C ILE A 74 -22.22 23.97 -14.17
N ASP A 75 -21.50 24.73 -15.00
CA ASP A 75 -20.07 24.54 -15.30
C ASP A 75 -19.70 23.14 -15.85
N LEU A 76 -20.62 22.46 -16.52
CA LEU A 76 -20.35 21.14 -17.12
C LEU A 76 -19.82 21.22 -18.55
N ILE A 77 -19.95 22.38 -19.20
CA ILE A 77 -19.41 22.63 -20.54
C ILE A 77 -18.61 23.92 -20.57
N GLN A 78 -17.67 24.02 -21.51
CA GLN A 78 -16.89 25.22 -21.77
C GLN A 78 -16.90 25.55 -23.25
N LYS A 79 -16.97 26.84 -23.55
CA LYS A 79 -16.89 27.35 -24.93
C LYS A 79 -15.45 27.28 -25.44
N ARG A 80 -15.19 26.45 -26.45
CA ARG A 80 -13.86 26.34 -27.11
C ARG A 80 -13.70 27.34 -28.24
N SER A 81 -14.71 27.50 -29.08
CA SER A 81 -14.69 28.46 -30.19
C SER A 81 -16.12 28.80 -30.65
N LYS A 82 -16.27 29.65 -31.66
CA LYS A 82 -17.59 29.95 -32.22
C LYS A 82 -18.21 28.67 -32.77
N ASN A 83 -19.42 28.35 -32.31
CA ASN A 83 -20.14 27.11 -32.60
C ASN A 83 -19.51 25.82 -32.04
N ARG A 84 -18.45 25.86 -31.21
CA ARG A 84 -17.91 24.65 -30.57
C ARG A 84 -17.87 24.77 -29.06
N ILE A 85 -18.36 23.73 -28.42
CA ILE A 85 -18.34 23.56 -26.97
C ILE A 85 -17.58 22.27 -26.62
N GLN A 86 -17.03 22.21 -25.43
CA GLN A 86 -16.44 20.99 -24.89
C GLN A 86 -17.06 20.64 -23.56
N TRP A 87 -17.25 19.35 -23.32
CA TRP A 87 -17.57 18.82 -22.00
C TRP A 87 -16.39 18.96 -21.04
N VAL A 88 -16.62 19.57 -19.88
CA VAL A 88 -15.63 19.72 -18.79
C VAL A 88 -16.07 18.99 -17.52
N GLY A 89 -17.31 18.48 -17.48
CA GLY A 89 -17.81 17.72 -16.35
C GLY A 89 -17.00 16.45 -16.05
N ASN A 90 -16.76 16.20 -14.77
CA ASN A 90 -16.13 14.97 -14.31
C ASN A 90 -17.04 13.77 -14.69
N ASN A 91 -16.53 12.88 -15.53
CA ASN A 91 -17.15 11.59 -15.89
C ASN A 91 -18.44 11.64 -16.74
N LEU A 92 -18.30 11.86 -18.05
CA LEU A 92 -19.37 11.58 -19.03
C LEU A 92 -19.77 10.08 -19.05
N ASP A 93 -18.85 9.21 -18.62
CA ASP A 93 -19.01 7.76 -18.54
C ASP A 93 -19.89 7.30 -17.35
N GLN A 94 -19.95 8.05 -16.25
CA GLN A 94 -20.78 7.70 -15.08
C GLN A 94 -22.29 7.90 -15.34
N VAL A 95 -22.66 8.79 -16.26
CA VAL A 95 -24.07 9.15 -16.51
C VAL A 95 -24.83 8.08 -17.31
N VAL A 96 -24.15 7.18 -18.05
CA VAL A 96 -24.79 6.07 -18.76
C VAL A 96 -23.89 4.83 -18.75
N GLY A 97 -23.95 4.07 -17.65
CA GLY A 97 -23.89 2.60 -17.68
C GLY A 97 -22.61 1.87 -18.10
N LYS A 98 -21.43 2.50 -18.15
CA LYS A 98 -20.17 1.74 -18.19
C LYS A 98 -19.65 1.52 -16.76
N PRO A 99 -19.26 0.29 -16.38
CA PRO A 99 -18.48 0.07 -15.16
C PRO A 99 -17.19 0.88 -15.32
N SER A 100 -17.13 2.00 -14.61
CA SER A 100 -16.06 2.98 -14.74
C SER A 100 -14.77 2.38 -14.17
N LYS A 101 -13.60 2.89 -14.61
CA LYS A 101 -12.27 2.56 -14.04
C LYS A 101 -12.25 2.53 -12.51
N GLN A 102 -13.17 3.25 -11.89
CA GLN A 102 -13.43 3.30 -10.46
C GLN A 102 -13.87 1.96 -9.83
N GLN A 103 -14.51 1.06 -10.58
CA GLN A 103 -14.80 -0.30 -10.13
C GLN A 103 -13.54 -1.16 -10.16
N ASN A 104 -12.79 -1.14 -11.26
CA ASN A 104 -11.50 -1.84 -11.35
C ASN A 104 -10.52 -1.38 -10.26
N LEU A 105 -10.43 -0.08 -10.00
CA LEU A 105 -9.61 0.48 -8.91
C LEU A 105 -10.10 0.03 -7.53
N LYS A 106 -11.41 -0.12 -7.33
CA LYS A 106 -11.95 -0.65 -6.07
C LYS A 106 -11.64 -2.13 -5.90
N ASP A 107 -11.69 -2.90 -6.98
CA ASP A 107 -11.34 -4.32 -6.98
C ASP A 107 -9.82 -4.51 -6.77
N GLU A 108 -8.99 -3.63 -7.33
CA GLU A 108 -7.55 -3.63 -7.10
C GLU A 108 -7.22 -3.25 -5.65
N LEU A 109 -7.90 -2.23 -5.10
CA LEU A 109 -7.73 -1.86 -3.69
C LEU A 109 -8.17 -2.96 -2.73
N SER A 110 -9.28 -3.67 -3.02
CA SER A 110 -9.71 -4.78 -2.19
C SER A 110 -8.72 -5.96 -2.26
N HIS A 111 -8.21 -6.26 -3.45
CA HIS A 111 -7.16 -7.27 -3.62
C HIS A 111 -5.88 -6.90 -2.84
N LEU A 112 -5.40 -5.66 -2.96
CA LEU A 112 -4.22 -5.21 -2.23
C LEU A 112 -4.41 -5.28 -0.72
N SER A 113 -5.60 -4.90 -0.23
CA SER A 113 -5.92 -5.00 1.20
C SER A 113 -5.89 -6.44 1.70
N THR A 114 -6.42 -7.40 0.93
CA THR A 114 -6.35 -8.82 1.32
C THR A 114 -4.91 -9.37 1.32
N MET A 115 -4.06 -8.87 0.42
CA MET A 115 -2.66 -9.25 0.37
C MET A 115 -1.87 -8.68 1.55
N GLU A 116 -2.14 -7.44 1.94
CA GLU A 116 -1.58 -6.82 3.14
C GLU A 116 -1.94 -7.61 4.39
N GLU A 117 -3.23 -7.97 4.57
CA GLU A 117 -3.68 -8.75 5.72
C GLU A 117 -3.01 -10.13 5.79
N ALA A 118 -2.83 -10.80 4.64
CA ALA A 118 -2.11 -12.07 4.58
C ALA A 118 -0.61 -11.93 4.94
N LEU A 119 0.04 -10.84 4.51
CA LEU A 119 1.44 -10.58 4.86
C LEU A 119 1.60 -10.29 6.35
N ASP A 120 0.69 -9.50 6.93
CA ASP A 120 0.67 -9.21 8.37
C ASP A 120 0.47 -10.49 9.19
N GLU A 121 -0.38 -11.41 8.73
CA GLU A 121 -0.56 -12.71 9.38
C GLU A 121 0.73 -13.55 9.32
N LEU A 122 1.43 -13.56 8.19
CA LEU A 122 2.71 -14.25 8.05
C LEU A 122 3.80 -13.64 8.96
N ILE A 123 3.92 -12.31 8.99
CA ILE A 123 4.86 -11.61 9.87
C ILE A 123 4.57 -11.96 11.33
N LYS A 124 3.29 -11.93 11.73
CA LYS A 124 2.86 -12.29 13.08
C LYS A 124 3.22 -13.74 13.42
N ASN A 125 2.98 -14.68 12.49
CA ASN A 125 3.29 -16.08 12.69
C ASN A 125 4.80 -16.33 12.79
N CYS A 126 5.62 -15.65 11.98
CA CYS A 126 7.07 -15.72 12.08
C CYS A 126 7.58 -15.11 13.39
N ALA A 127 7.05 -13.96 13.79
CA ALA A 127 7.40 -13.33 15.07
C ALA A 127 7.03 -14.22 16.26
N HIS A 128 5.88 -14.90 16.20
CA HIS A 128 5.45 -15.84 17.23
C HIS A 128 6.37 -17.05 17.32
N GLN A 129 6.76 -17.64 16.19
CA GLN A 129 7.72 -18.76 16.18
C GLN A 129 9.08 -18.36 16.76
N ILE A 130 9.60 -17.18 16.42
CA ILE A 130 10.86 -16.67 17.01
C ILE A 130 10.69 -16.49 18.52
N PHE A 131 9.54 -15.95 18.96
CA PHE A 131 9.25 -15.76 20.38
C PHE A 131 9.17 -17.09 21.13
N GLU A 132 8.47 -18.10 20.61
CA GLU A 132 8.42 -19.45 21.19
C GLU A 132 9.81 -20.08 21.32
N LEU A 133 10.69 -19.86 20.34
CA LEU A 133 12.08 -20.35 20.39
C LEU A 133 12.96 -19.59 21.39
N THR A 134 12.64 -18.33 21.71
CA THR A 134 13.52 -17.42 22.46
C THR A 134 13.06 -17.14 23.89
N ASP A 135 11.75 -17.09 24.18
CA ASP A 135 11.15 -16.63 25.44
C ASP A 135 9.99 -17.53 25.89
N ASP A 136 10.23 -18.84 25.96
CA ASP A 136 9.24 -19.79 26.46
C ASP A 136 9.11 -19.69 28.00
N LYS A 137 8.29 -18.75 28.47
CA LYS A 137 8.05 -18.52 29.92
C LYS A 137 7.27 -19.65 30.61
N GLU A 138 6.52 -20.49 29.90
CA GLU A 138 5.89 -21.70 30.47
C GLU A 138 6.91 -22.82 30.74
N ASN A 139 8.08 -22.74 30.11
CA ASN A 139 9.19 -23.65 30.31
C ASN A 139 9.91 -23.41 31.65
N ALA A 140 9.79 -22.22 32.24
CA ALA A 140 10.32 -21.91 33.58
C ALA A 140 9.70 -22.78 34.71
N LYS A 141 8.57 -23.46 34.45
CA LYS A 141 7.91 -24.37 35.40
C LYS A 141 8.49 -25.80 35.39
N TYR A 142 9.16 -26.20 34.32
CA TYR A 142 9.77 -27.55 34.18
C TYR A 142 11.25 -27.44 33.78
N PRO A 143 12.17 -27.38 34.76
CA PRO A 143 13.60 -27.11 34.52
C PRO A 143 14.36 -28.20 33.73
N PHE A 144 13.71 -29.32 33.38
CA PHE A 144 14.34 -30.39 32.61
C PHE A 144 14.26 -30.17 31.09
N ASN A 145 13.22 -29.48 30.59
CA ASN A 145 13.05 -29.19 29.16
C ASN A 145 13.42 -27.74 28.80
N SER A 146 13.41 -26.82 29.78
CA SER A 146 13.73 -25.39 29.62
C SER A 146 15.18 -25.06 29.36
N CYS A 147 16.08 -25.98 29.70
CA CYS A 147 17.49 -25.75 29.53
C CYS A 147 17.90 -25.83 28.05
N ILE A 148 17.22 -26.62 27.23
CA ILE A 148 17.76 -27.07 25.93
C ILE A 148 17.78 -25.98 24.85
N THR A 149 16.78 -25.10 24.74
CA THR A 149 16.74 -24.11 23.64
C THR A 149 17.70 -22.93 23.83
N LEU A 150 17.87 -22.41 25.05
CA LEU A 150 18.84 -21.35 25.32
C LEU A 150 20.28 -21.90 25.52
N THR A 151 20.46 -23.15 25.96
CA THR A 151 21.82 -23.73 26.07
C THR A 151 22.49 -24.02 24.74
N HIS A 152 21.75 -24.10 23.64
CA HIS A 152 22.31 -24.30 22.30
C HIS A 152 22.37 -23.01 21.47
N ALA A 153 21.91 -21.88 22.02
CA ALA A 153 21.99 -20.56 21.39
C ALA A 153 23.36 -19.89 21.65
N TYR A 154 24.44 -20.60 21.28
CA TYR A 154 25.80 -20.07 21.32
C TYR A 154 26.51 -20.36 20.00
N VAL A 155 27.59 -19.61 19.77
CA VAL A 155 28.52 -19.85 18.67
C VAL A 155 29.89 -20.17 19.26
N THR A 156 30.61 -21.09 18.64
CA THR A 156 32.00 -21.40 19.02
C THR A 156 32.97 -20.51 18.26
N TYR A 157 34.21 -20.43 18.76
CA TYR A 157 35.28 -19.75 18.04
C TYR A 157 35.53 -20.37 16.65
N GLN A 158 35.37 -21.69 16.52
CA GLN A 158 35.53 -22.39 15.24
C GLN A 158 34.44 -21.97 14.23
N ASP A 159 33.22 -21.73 14.69
CA ASP A 159 32.11 -21.28 13.82
C ASP A 159 32.39 -19.88 13.26
N ILE A 160 32.84 -18.95 14.12
CA ILE A 160 33.22 -17.59 13.72
C ILE A 160 34.39 -17.62 12.74
N ARG A 161 35.40 -18.48 12.97
CA ARG A 161 36.56 -18.64 12.08
C ARG A 161 36.24 -19.28 10.74
N SER A 162 35.18 -20.09 10.66
CA SER A 162 34.77 -20.74 9.41
C SER A 162 34.30 -19.75 8.35
N ILE A 163 33.96 -18.52 8.76
CA ILE A 163 33.53 -17.42 7.90
C ILE A 163 34.75 -16.85 7.17
N GLN A 164 34.76 -16.95 5.83
CA GLN A 164 35.92 -16.58 5.01
C GLN A 164 36.26 -15.09 5.10
N GLU A 165 35.25 -14.26 5.32
CA GLU A 165 35.35 -12.82 5.41
C GLU A 165 36.09 -12.32 6.66
N PHE A 166 36.21 -13.15 7.71
CA PHE A 166 36.90 -12.80 8.95
C PHE A 166 38.32 -13.38 9.03
N GLN A 167 38.80 -14.02 7.97
CA GLN A 167 40.18 -14.50 7.91
C GLN A 167 41.14 -13.31 7.96
N GLU A 168 42.15 -13.41 8.84
CA GLU A 168 43.19 -12.38 9.05
C GLU A 168 42.68 -11.03 9.64
N GLN A 169 41.46 -10.98 10.18
CA GLN A 169 40.90 -9.80 10.83
C GLN A 169 40.76 -9.99 12.35
N ILE A 170 40.84 -8.90 13.09
CA ILE A 170 40.56 -8.89 14.53
C ILE A 170 39.05 -8.87 14.73
N VAL A 171 38.51 -9.93 15.34
CA VAL A 171 37.08 -10.04 15.65
C VAL A 171 36.85 -9.76 17.14
N ILE A 172 35.97 -8.79 17.42
CA ILE A 172 35.57 -8.42 18.78
C ILE A 172 34.09 -8.76 18.93
N ALA A 173 33.78 -9.70 19.82
CA ALA A 173 32.41 -10.07 20.15
C ALA A 173 31.92 -9.24 21.35
N ILE A 174 30.85 -8.47 21.15
CA ILE A 174 30.26 -7.60 22.17
C ILE A 174 28.91 -8.16 22.57
N LYS A 175 28.74 -8.48 23.86
CA LYS A 175 27.47 -8.91 24.45
C LYS A 175 26.99 -7.80 25.37
N ALA A 176 25.86 -7.21 25.02
CA ALA A 176 25.29 -6.07 25.73
C ALA A 176 23.79 -6.30 26.01
N PRO A 177 23.24 -5.72 27.08
CA PRO A 177 21.82 -5.81 27.39
C PRO A 177 20.97 -5.03 26.37
N GLU A 178 19.66 -5.25 26.42
CA GLU A 178 18.69 -4.52 25.61
C GLU A 178 18.84 -2.99 25.76
N GLU A 179 18.50 -2.25 24.70
CA GLU A 179 18.62 -0.79 24.60
C GLU A 179 20.07 -0.24 24.68
N THR A 180 21.08 -1.08 24.52
CA THR A 180 22.47 -0.62 24.35
C THR A 180 22.61 0.19 23.06
N LYS A 181 23.23 1.37 23.15
CA LYS A 181 23.53 2.22 22.01
C LYS A 181 24.94 1.95 21.51
N LEU A 182 25.08 1.74 20.20
CA LEU A 182 26.34 1.63 19.48
C LEU A 182 26.46 2.83 18.55
N GLU A 183 27.45 3.69 18.79
CA GLU A 183 27.74 4.87 17.98
C GLU A 183 29.15 4.75 17.40
N ILE A 184 29.28 4.99 16.10
CA ILE A 184 30.56 5.03 15.39
C ILE A 184 30.70 6.47 14.85
N PRO A 185 31.38 7.37 15.58
CA PRO A 185 31.65 8.71 15.11
C PRO A 185 32.41 8.70 13.77
N ALA A 186 32.29 9.78 13.01
CA ALA A 186 33.08 9.93 11.78
C ALA A 186 34.58 9.80 12.12
N PRO A 187 35.35 9.04 11.33
CA PRO A 187 36.77 8.82 11.60
C PRO A 187 37.50 10.16 11.62
N LYS A 188 38.27 10.40 12.68
CA LYS A 188 39.25 11.49 12.72
C LYS A 188 40.50 11.00 12.00
N ASP A 189 41.33 11.92 11.52
CA ASP A 189 42.44 11.65 10.58
C ASP A 189 43.37 10.46 10.97
N ASP A 190 43.45 10.07 12.25
CA ASP A 190 44.31 8.99 12.75
C ASP A 190 43.65 7.89 13.61
N HIS A 191 42.34 7.92 13.89
CA HIS A 191 41.70 6.83 14.66
C HIS A 191 40.20 6.70 14.40
N ILE A 192 39.74 5.45 14.49
CA ILE A 192 38.32 5.09 14.53
C ILE A 192 37.96 4.81 15.98
N GLU A 193 36.89 5.42 16.45
CA GLU A 193 36.38 5.22 17.81
C GLU A 193 35.02 4.51 17.72
N VAL A 194 34.76 3.60 18.66
CA VAL A 194 33.47 2.89 18.77
C VAL A 194 32.95 3.12 20.18
N HIS A 195 31.81 3.79 20.29
CA HIS A 195 31.17 4.10 21.57
C HIS A 195 30.03 3.13 21.82
N VAL A 196 30.13 2.36 22.92
CA VAL A 196 29.07 1.45 23.36
C VAL A 196 28.56 1.92 24.72
N LYS A 197 27.27 2.22 24.82
CA LYS A 197 26.65 2.73 26.05
C LYS A 197 25.40 1.94 26.42
N SER A 198 25.42 1.35 27.60
CA SER A 198 24.28 0.63 28.19
C SER A 198 23.73 1.38 29.40
N THR A 199 22.41 1.34 29.59
CA THR A 199 21.69 1.89 30.75
C THR A 199 21.10 0.81 31.65
N LYS A 200 21.08 -0.46 31.19
CA LYS A 200 20.36 -1.57 31.84
C LYS A 200 21.27 -2.67 32.38
N GLY A 201 22.58 -2.57 32.23
CA GLY A 201 23.53 -3.56 32.75
C GLY A 201 24.95 -3.43 32.19
N PRO A 202 25.89 -4.27 32.66
CA PRO A 202 27.27 -4.32 32.16
C PRO A 202 27.33 -4.83 30.71
N ILE A 203 28.41 -4.47 30.01
CA ILE A 203 28.70 -4.92 28.65
C ILE A 203 29.90 -5.87 28.74
N ASP A 204 29.76 -7.07 28.20
CA ASP A 204 30.84 -8.05 28.09
C ASP A 204 31.49 -7.93 26.71
N VAL A 205 32.82 -7.88 26.66
CA VAL A 205 33.58 -7.79 25.41
C VAL A 205 34.61 -8.91 25.37
N TYR A 206 34.60 -9.67 24.27
CA TYR A 206 35.49 -10.80 24.04
C TYR A 206 36.32 -10.56 22.79
N LEU A 207 37.63 -10.77 22.89
CA LEU A 207 38.51 -10.80 21.73
C LEU A 207 38.58 -12.25 21.22
N CYS A 208 38.19 -12.45 19.97
CA CYS A 208 38.36 -13.72 19.29
C CYS A 208 39.81 -13.84 18.84
N GLU A 209 40.70 -14.24 19.74
CA GLU A 209 42.13 -14.37 19.48
C GLU A 209 42.45 -15.53 18.55
N VAL A 210 43.35 -15.27 17.60
CA VAL A 210 44.05 -16.32 16.86
C VAL A 210 45.03 -16.97 17.84
N GLU A 211 44.69 -18.14 18.38
CA GLU A 211 45.73 -19.03 18.87
C GLU A 211 46.61 -19.40 17.66
N GLU A 212 47.73 -18.68 17.50
CA GLU A 212 48.85 -19.22 16.76
C GLU A 212 49.26 -20.50 17.48
N GLU A 213 49.21 -21.64 16.78
CA GLU A 213 49.72 -22.91 17.27
C GLU A 213 51.19 -22.72 17.71
N LYS A 214 51.41 -22.48 19.00
CA LYS A 214 52.75 -22.59 19.59
C LYS A 214 53.12 -24.07 19.55
N PRO A 215 54.21 -24.46 18.87
CA PRO A 215 54.70 -25.83 18.94
C PRO A 215 55.20 -26.07 20.37
N SER A 216 54.49 -26.94 21.08
CA SER A 216 54.83 -27.61 22.34
C SER A 216 56.10 -27.13 23.07
N ALA A 217 55.93 -26.58 24.26
CA ALA A 217 56.90 -26.77 25.35
C ALA A 217 56.19 -26.74 26.70
N LYS A 218 56.24 -27.88 27.38
CA LYS A 218 55.85 -28.05 28.78
C LYS A 218 56.73 -27.15 29.67
N THR A 219 56.15 -26.47 30.66
CA THR A 219 56.43 -26.60 32.12
C THR A 219 55.73 -25.47 32.89
N CYS A 220 55.42 -25.79 34.15
CA CYS A 220 54.55 -25.20 35.15
C CYS A 220 54.90 -23.79 35.67
N GLU A 221 53.91 -23.22 36.39
CA GLU A 221 53.95 -22.11 37.37
C GLU A 221 54.27 -20.73 36.76
N ASP A 222 53.53 -19.65 37.00
CA ASP A 222 53.12 -19.12 38.31
C ASP A 222 52.01 -18.04 38.13
N MET A 223 51.28 -17.76 39.21
CA MET A 223 50.32 -16.65 39.33
C MET A 223 50.94 -15.31 38.91
N ASN A 224 50.16 -14.45 38.26
CA ASN A 224 50.11 -13.02 38.62
C ASN A 224 48.85 -12.33 38.10
N THR A 225 47.99 -11.99 39.05
CA THR A 225 46.89 -11.04 38.99
C THR A 225 47.42 -9.65 38.60
N VAL A 226 46.85 -9.04 37.55
CA VAL A 226 47.04 -7.60 37.28
C VAL A 226 45.80 -6.86 37.75
N THR A 227 46.03 -6.05 38.77
CA THR A 227 45.11 -5.09 39.41
C THR A 227 44.76 -3.94 38.49
N SER A 228 43.47 -3.65 38.34
CA SER A 228 42.97 -2.37 37.84
C SER A 228 42.97 -1.35 38.98
N GLU A 229 43.66 -0.23 38.78
CA GLU A 229 43.74 0.89 39.72
C GLU A 229 42.41 1.67 39.74
N THR A 230 41.80 1.75 40.93
CA THR A 230 40.70 2.67 41.21
C THR A 230 41.30 3.93 41.83
N GLU A 231 41.35 5.04 41.09
CA GLU A 231 41.57 6.36 41.68
C GLU A 231 40.34 6.77 42.49
N LEU A 232 40.50 6.84 43.81
CA LEU A 232 39.54 7.46 44.73
C LEU A 232 39.90 8.94 44.85
N SER A 233 39.08 9.81 44.27
CA SER A 233 39.18 11.26 44.46
C SER A 233 38.75 11.63 45.89
N VAL A 234 39.71 12.04 46.71
CA VAL A 234 39.47 12.78 47.96
C VAL A 234 39.35 14.26 47.62
N HIS A 235 38.35 14.94 48.17
CA HIS A 235 38.45 16.37 48.46
C HIS A 235 37.79 16.70 49.82
N PRO A 236 38.28 17.73 50.54
CA PRO A 236 38.23 17.84 51.99
C PRO A 236 37.30 18.95 52.52
N ASP A 237 37.28 19.06 53.85
CA ASP A 237 36.84 20.18 54.73
C ASP A 237 35.31 20.41 54.78
N GLU A 238 34.63 20.55 55.92
CA GLU A 238 34.92 21.10 57.27
C GLU A 238 34.37 20.20 58.40
#